data_AF-A0A963RLV1-F1
#
_entry.id   AF-A0A963RLV1-F1
#
_cell.length_a   1.000
_cell.length_b   1.000
_cell.length_c   1.000
_cell.angle_alpha   90.00
_cell.angle_beta   90.00
_cell.angle_gamma   90.00
#
_symmetry.space_group_name_H-M   'P 1'
#
loop_
_entity.id
_entity.type
_entity.pdbx_description
1 polymer ?
#
loop_
_entity_poly.entity_id
_entity_poly.type
_entity_poly.pdbx_seq_one_letter_code
_entity_poly.pdbx_strand_id
1 'polypeptide(L)'
;MTDTIAILALIASLLTFGINLFVSLMLHWRAVDRENALDLRAAALEEEARQRDARVDKRELRVEMSTAYLQLELASIDVFRFRAAHWDAVAWAETGEKHGDKPLAQLEEEANQFYFQSLNLFEVCCRFRHAEIIDREVFGSWVAWFYEVLESPYFREKWGAEYCDNYTAEIREIFDMGCAQLRWDEDDDKVMRKAFYKGVGDILDCNIIRNWNVEAGGSRLATARAEAQAGNNG
;
A
#
# COMPACT_ATOMS: atom_id res chain seq x y z
N MET A 1 -50.82 73.66 46.36
CA MET A 1 -51.20 73.10 45.04
C MET A 1 -49.98 72.92 44.12
N THR A 2 -48.87 73.62 44.37
CA THR A 2 -47.58 73.50 43.66
C THR A 2 -46.78 72.22 44.00
N ASP A 3 -46.82 71.76 45.26
CA ASP A 3 -46.00 70.61 45.70
C ASP A 3 -46.44 69.26 45.12
N THR A 4 -47.74 69.07 44.90
CA THR A 4 -48.28 67.85 44.27
C THR A 4 -47.87 67.71 42.81
N ILE A 5 -47.72 68.82 42.08
CA ILE A 5 -47.28 68.83 40.68
C ILE A 5 -45.80 68.45 40.59
N ALA A 6 -44.96 68.93 41.52
CA ALA A 6 -43.54 68.60 41.57
C ALA A 6 -43.30 67.11 41.87
N ILE A 7 -44.08 66.51 42.79
CA ILE A 7 -44.00 65.08 43.11
C ILE A 7 -44.39 64.22 41.90
N LEU A 8 -45.47 64.57 41.19
CA LEU A 8 -45.89 63.85 39.98
C LEU A 8 -44.85 63.94 38.85
N ALA A 9 -44.21 65.10 38.66
CA ALA A 9 -43.14 65.27 37.68
C ALA A 9 -41.89 64.44 38.01
N LEU A 10 -41.55 64.32 39.30
CA LEU A 10 -40.44 63.48 39.77
C LEU A 10 -40.72 61.98 39.52
N ILE A 11 -41.94 61.52 39.84
CA ILE A 11 -42.36 60.13 39.61
C ILE A 11 -42.36 59.80 38.11
N ALA A 12 -42.87 60.71 37.27
CA ALA A 12 -42.84 60.52 35.81
C ALA A 12 -41.42 60.44 35.25
N SER A 13 -40.50 61.27 35.76
CA SER A 13 -39.08 61.26 35.36
C SER A 13 -38.38 59.97 35.78
N LEU A 14 -38.64 59.48 37.00
CA LEU A 14 -38.09 58.21 37.49
C LEU A 14 -38.63 57.00 36.72
N LEU A 15 -39.92 57.01 36.36
CA LEU A 15 -40.52 55.98 35.50
C LEU A 15 -39.90 55.98 34.10
N THR A 16 -39.71 57.16 33.51
CA THR A 16 -39.12 57.27 32.16
C THR A 16 -37.66 56.83 32.17
N PHE A 17 -36.91 57.18 33.23
CA PHE A 17 -35.54 56.72 33.42
C PHE A 17 -35.48 55.19 33.60
N GLY A 18 -36.35 54.61 34.42
CA GLY A 18 -36.44 53.16 34.63
C GLY A 18 -36.80 52.39 33.36
N ILE A 19 -37.75 52.89 32.57
CA ILE A 19 -38.11 52.31 31.27
C ILE A 19 -36.95 52.39 30.29
N ASN A 20 -36.27 53.54 30.19
CA ASN A 20 -35.12 53.70 29.30
C ASN A 20 -33.95 52.78 29.68
N LEU A 21 -33.66 52.61 30.98
CA LEU A 21 -32.63 51.69 31.46
C LEU A 21 -32.99 50.23 31.16
N PHE A 22 -34.24 49.84 31.39
CA PHE A 22 -34.72 48.49 31.09
C PHE A 22 -34.64 48.17 29.59
N VAL A 23 -35.10 49.09 28.73
CA VAL A 23 -35.00 48.95 27.26
C VAL A 23 -33.54 48.86 26.82
N SER A 24 -32.65 49.69 27.38
CA SER A 24 -31.21 49.66 27.07
C SER A 24 -30.57 48.31 27.46
N LEU A 25 -30.87 47.79 28.66
CA LEU A 25 -30.42 46.47 29.09
C LEU A 25 -30.96 45.34 28.21
N MET A 26 -32.25 45.39 27.83
CA MET A 26 -32.87 44.42 26.92
C MET A 26 -32.23 44.43 25.53
N LEU A 27 -31.91 45.62 25.00
CA LEU A 27 -31.22 45.76 23.71
C LEU A 27 -29.78 45.24 23.78
N HIS A 28 -29.07 45.54 24.87
CA HIS A 28 -27.71 45.05 25.09
C HIS A 28 -27.68 43.52 25.23
N TRP A 29 -28.58 42.94 26.04
CA TRP A 29 -28.71 41.49 26.19
C TRP A 29 -29.05 40.81 24.85
N ARG A 30 -30.00 41.37 24.08
CA ARG A 30 -30.31 40.86 22.73
C ARG A 30 -29.15 41.00 21.75
N ALA A 31 -28.27 41.98 21.90
CA ALA A 31 -27.09 42.14 21.06
C ALA A 31 -26.05 41.06 21.38
N VAL A 32 -25.77 40.85 22.67
CA VAL A 32 -24.86 39.80 23.15
C VAL A 32 -25.35 38.41 22.76
N ASP A 33 -26.66 38.13 22.89
CA ASP A 33 -27.25 36.86 22.46
C ASP A 33 -27.10 36.63 20.95
N ARG A 34 -27.24 37.68 20.13
CA ARG A 34 -27.03 37.58 18.68
C ARG A 34 -25.56 37.30 18.35
N GLU A 35 -24.64 37.97 19.02
CA GLU A 35 -23.20 37.79 18.82
C GLU A 35 -22.78 36.35 19.18
N ASN A 36 -23.17 35.88 20.37
CA ASN A 36 -22.96 34.49 20.79
C ASN A 36 -23.58 33.48 19.81
N ALA A 37 -24.78 33.76 19.28
CA ALA A 37 -25.43 32.91 18.30
C ALA A 37 -24.72 32.89 16.93
N LEU A 38 -24.07 33.99 16.54
CA LEU A 38 -23.26 34.06 15.32
C LEU A 38 -21.95 33.30 15.49
N ASP A 39 -21.29 33.43 16.64
CA ASP A 39 -20.04 32.71 16.94
C ASP A 39 -20.26 31.20 17.00
N LEU A 40 -21.35 30.75 17.63
CA LEU A 40 -21.74 29.34 17.65
C LEU A 40 -22.03 28.80 16.25
N ARG A 41 -22.65 29.60 15.37
CA ARG A 41 -22.89 29.22 13.97
C ARG A 41 -21.61 29.17 13.16
N ALA A 42 -20.70 30.13 13.35
CA ALA A 42 -19.40 30.14 12.68
C ALA A 42 -18.59 28.90 13.07
N ALA A 43 -18.51 28.58 14.37
CA ALA A 43 -17.83 27.38 14.85
C ALA A 43 -18.45 26.09 14.30
N ALA A 44 -19.79 26.02 14.19
CA ALA A 44 -20.47 24.87 13.60
C ALA A 44 -20.15 24.69 12.11
N LEU A 45 -20.10 25.78 11.33
CA LEU A 45 -19.74 25.75 9.92
C LEU A 45 -18.27 25.35 9.70
N GLU A 46 -17.36 25.82 10.55
CA GLU A 46 -15.94 25.41 10.51
C GLU A 46 -15.75 23.93 10.84
N GLU A 47 -16.52 23.41 11.80
CA GLU A 47 -16.52 21.98 12.12
C GLU A 47 -17.11 21.15 10.96
N GLU A 48 -18.22 21.58 10.36
CA GLU A 48 -18.79 20.92 9.18
C GLU A 48 -17.83 20.93 7.99
N ALA A 49 -17.11 22.04 7.75
CA ALA A 49 -16.10 22.13 6.70
C ALA A 49 -14.95 21.14 6.96
N ARG A 50 -14.40 21.11 8.17
CA ARG A 50 -13.34 20.14 8.55
C ARG A 50 -13.80 18.70 8.40
N GLN A 51 -15.04 18.38 8.79
CA GLN A 51 -15.59 17.05 8.62
C GLN A 51 -15.81 16.68 7.15
N ARG A 52 -16.20 17.65 6.32
CA ARG A 52 -16.35 17.45 4.88
C ARG A 52 -15.00 17.17 4.23
N ASP A 53 -13.98 17.97 4.53
CA ASP A 53 -12.63 17.80 3.98
C ASP A 53 -12.06 16.44 4.38
N ALA A 54 -12.15 16.08 5.67
CA ALA A 54 -11.70 14.76 6.15
C ALA A 54 -12.46 13.59 5.50
N ARG A 55 -13.72 13.76 5.07
CA ARG A 55 -14.46 12.75 4.32
C ARG A 55 -14.02 12.67 2.86
N VAL A 56 -13.67 13.80 2.24
CA VAL A 56 -13.13 13.86 0.88
C VAL A 56 -11.77 13.18 0.85
N ASP A 57 -10.86 13.52 1.75
CA ASP A 57 -9.52 12.91 1.82
C ASP A 57 -9.59 11.39 1.98
N LYS A 58 -10.47 10.90 2.88
CA LYS A 58 -10.70 9.46 3.06
C LYS A 58 -11.26 8.77 1.82
N ARG A 59 -12.06 9.48 1.02
CA ARG A 59 -12.62 8.95 -0.23
C ARG A 59 -11.56 8.92 -1.31
N GLU A 60 -10.77 9.97 -1.45
CA GLU A 60 -9.69 10.06 -2.43
C GLU A 60 -8.64 8.99 -2.18
N LEU A 61 -8.18 8.82 -0.94
CA LEU A 61 -7.27 7.74 -0.56
C LEU A 61 -7.83 6.35 -0.92
N ARG A 62 -9.13 6.11 -0.67
CA ARG A 62 -9.77 4.83 -1.03
C ARG A 62 -9.78 4.60 -2.54
N VAL A 63 -10.05 5.64 -3.32
CA VAL A 63 -10.05 5.55 -4.79
C VAL A 63 -8.64 5.28 -5.30
N GLU A 64 -7.64 5.96 -4.76
CA GLU A 64 -6.24 5.75 -5.09
C GLU A 64 -5.80 4.31 -4.79
N MET A 65 -6.08 3.81 -3.58
CA MET A 65 -5.82 2.41 -3.21
C MET A 65 -6.48 1.44 -4.19
N SER A 66 -7.79 1.59 -4.44
CA SER A 66 -8.52 0.71 -5.36
C SER A 66 -7.95 0.74 -6.77
N THR A 67 -7.49 1.90 -7.23
CA THR A 67 -6.91 2.06 -8.58
C THR A 67 -5.54 1.38 -8.65
N ALA A 68 -4.69 1.57 -7.64
CA ALA A 68 -3.37 0.95 -7.56
C ALA A 68 -3.47 -0.59 -7.52
N TYR A 69 -4.39 -1.14 -6.72
CA TYR A 69 -4.64 -2.58 -6.68
C TYR A 69 -5.06 -3.14 -8.03
N LEU A 70 -6.03 -2.50 -8.69
CA LEU A 70 -6.52 -2.94 -10.00
C LEU A 70 -5.41 -2.91 -11.05
N GLN A 71 -4.56 -1.87 -11.02
CA GLN A 71 -3.41 -1.77 -11.93
C GLN A 71 -2.39 -2.88 -11.72
N LEU A 72 -2.06 -3.20 -10.46
CA LEU A 72 -1.16 -4.32 -10.15
C LEU A 72 -1.76 -5.66 -10.57
N GLU A 73 -3.06 -5.86 -10.35
CA GLU A 73 -3.75 -7.08 -10.74
C GLU A 73 -3.71 -7.28 -12.26
N LEU A 74 -4.05 -6.25 -13.03
CA LEU A 74 -3.99 -6.28 -14.49
C LEU A 74 -2.56 -6.52 -15.00
N ALA A 75 -1.56 -5.82 -14.44
CA ALA A 75 -0.17 -6.01 -14.82
C ALA A 75 0.32 -7.44 -14.50
N SER A 76 -0.10 -8.01 -13.37
CA SER A 76 0.23 -9.40 -13.03
C SER A 76 -0.41 -10.43 -13.95
N ILE A 77 -1.63 -10.18 -14.41
CA ILE A 77 -2.31 -11.01 -15.41
C ILE A 77 -1.51 -11.04 -16.71
N ASP A 78 -0.94 -9.91 -17.13
CA ASP A 78 -0.15 -9.86 -18.36
C ASP A 78 1.19 -10.60 -18.20
N VAL A 79 1.85 -10.52 -17.03
CA VAL A 79 3.02 -11.37 -16.71
C VAL A 79 2.67 -12.85 -16.79
N PHE A 80 1.51 -13.26 -16.25
CA PHE A 80 1.06 -14.64 -16.31
C PHE A 80 0.72 -15.12 -17.71
N ARG A 81 0.05 -14.28 -18.50
CA ARG A 81 -0.25 -14.57 -19.91
C ARG A 81 1.04 -14.72 -20.70
N PHE A 82 2.02 -13.86 -20.46
CA PHE A 82 3.33 -13.95 -21.08
C PHE A 82 4.01 -15.28 -20.70
N ARG A 83 4.07 -15.62 -19.41
CA ARG A 83 4.60 -16.90 -18.94
C ARG A 83 3.91 -18.10 -19.59
N ALA A 84 2.58 -18.07 -19.73
CA ALA A 84 1.84 -19.16 -20.35
C ALA A 84 2.12 -19.28 -21.87
N ALA A 85 2.24 -18.14 -22.56
CA ALA A 85 2.54 -18.11 -24.00
C ALA A 85 3.98 -18.53 -24.31
N HIS A 86 4.91 -18.23 -23.41
CA HIS A 86 6.35 -18.49 -23.52
C HIS A 86 6.84 -19.49 -22.47
N TRP A 87 6.02 -20.50 -22.18
CA TRP A 87 6.28 -21.44 -21.09
C TRP A 87 7.58 -22.22 -21.27
N ASP A 88 7.97 -22.49 -22.51
CA ASP A 88 9.18 -23.21 -22.88
C ASP A 88 10.45 -22.42 -22.58
N ALA A 89 10.43 -21.10 -22.82
CA ALA A 89 11.51 -20.18 -22.44
C ALA A 89 11.65 -20.06 -20.93
N VAL A 90 10.52 -19.91 -20.21
CA VAL A 90 10.53 -19.81 -18.75
C VAL A 90 10.97 -21.13 -18.10
N ALA A 91 10.47 -22.27 -18.59
CA ALA A 91 10.89 -23.58 -18.12
C ALA A 91 12.39 -23.81 -18.36
N TRP A 92 12.90 -23.46 -19.55
CA TRP A 92 14.33 -23.53 -19.84
C TRP A 92 15.16 -22.67 -18.87
N ALA A 93 14.72 -21.45 -18.54
CA ALA A 93 15.43 -20.63 -17.57
C ALA A 93 15.41 -21.23 -16.15
N GLU A 94 14.29 -21.85 -15.74
CA GLU A 94 14.11 -22.44 -14.42
C GLU A 94 14.87 -23.78 -14.24
N THR A 95 14.95 -24.61 -15.28
CA THR A 95 15.50 -25.97 -15.21
C THR A 95 16.81 -26.16 -15.98
N GLY A 96 17.11 -25.29 -16.94
CA GLY A 96 18.17 -25.47 -17.94
C GLY A 96 17.79 -26.42 -19.08
N GLU A 97 16.63 -27.07 -19.01
CA GLU A 97 16.18 -28.05 -20.00
C GLU A 97 15.46 -27.37 -21.16
N LYS A 98 15.96 -27.60 -22.38
CA LYS A 98 15.36 -27.05 -23.58
C LYS A 98 14.16 -27.91 -24.00
N HIS A 99 12.97 -27.31 -24.04
CA HIS A 99 11.78 -27.92 -24.60
C HIS A 99 11.48 -27.36 -26.01
N GLY A 100 11.37 -28.25 -26.99
CA GLY A 100 11.06 -27.88 -28.38
C GLY A 100 12.26 -27.34 -29.19
N ASP A 101 11.95 -26.80 -30.37
CA ASP A 101 12.95 -26.50 -31.40
C ASP A 101 13.38 -25.02 -31.45
N LYS A 102 12.82 -24.14 -30.61
CA LYS A 102 13.14 -22.71 -30.61
C LYS A 102 14.67 -22.48 -30.48
N PRO A 103 15.28 -21.54 -31.22
CA PRO A 103 16.68 -21.19 -31.04
C PRO A 103 16.99 -20.75 -29.60
N LEU A 104 18.18 -21.06 -29.09
CA LEU A 104 18.56 -20.70 -27.72
C LEU A 104 18.49 -19.19 -27.47
N ALA A 105 18.94 -18.39 -28.44
CA ALA A 105 18.88 -16.93 -28.36
C ALA A 105 17.44 -16.40 -28.20
N GLN A 106 16.47 -17.07 -28.84
CA GLN A 106 15.05 -16.70 -28.70
C GLN A 106 14.52 -17.07 -27.31
N LEU A 107 14.89 -18.24 -26.78
CA LEU A 107 14.52 -18.64 -25.41
C LEU A 107 15.11 -17.67 -24.39
N GLU A 108 16.37 -17.25 -24.58
CA GLU A 108 17.05 -16.26 -23.74
C GLU A 108 16.31 -14.92 -23.76
N GLU A 109 15.97 -14.41 -24.94
CA GLU A 109 15.24 -13.15 -25.10
C GLU A 109 13.85 -13.20 -24.43
N GLU A 110 13.09 -14.27 -24.66
CA GLU A 110 11.77 -14.47 -24.06
C GLU A 110 11.86 -14.61 -22.53
N ALA A 111 12.85 -15.34 -22.01
CA ALA A 111 13.08 -15.46 -20.57
C ALA A 111 13.49 -14.11 -19.94
N ASN A 112 14.38 -13.36 -20.59
CA ASN A 112 14.76 -12.01 -20.15
C ASN A 112 13.53 -11.10 -20.08
N GLN A 113 12.68 -11.13 -21.11
CA GLN A 113 11.46 -10.33 -21.14
C GLN A 113 10.50 -10.71 -20.00
N PHE A 114 10.39 -11.99 -19.65
CA PHE A 114 9.61 -12.43 -18.48
C PHE A 114 10.16 -11.87 -17.17
N TYR A 115 11.47 -11.96 -16.95
CA TYR A 115 12.09 -11.48 -15.71
C TYR A 115 12.05 -9.95 -15.61
N PHE A 116 12.29 -9.20 -16.68
CA PHE A 116 12.14 -7.74 -16.67
C PHE A 116 10.71 -7.31 -16.35
N GLN A 117 9.70 -7.97 -16.92
CA GLN A 117 8.30 -7.67 -16.58
C GLN A 117 8.00 -7.97 -15.10
N SER A 118 8.51 -9.09 -14.58
CA SER A 118 8.35 -9.47 -13.18
C SER A 118 9.03 -8.46 -12.24
N LEU A 119 10.27 -8.08 -12.52
CA LEU A 119 11.02 -7.11 -11.72
C LEU A 119 10.40 -5.71 -11.76
N ASN A 120 9.90 -5.25 -12.92
CA ASN A 120 9.19 -3.97 -13.03
C ASN A 120 7.90 -3.97 -12.19
N LEU A 121 7.17 -5.08 -12.21
CA LEU A 121 5.98 -5.27 -11.38
C LEU A 121 6.32 -5.25 -9.89
N PHE A 122 7.40 -5.92 -9.50
CA PHE A 122 7.89 -5.93 -8.12
C PHE A 122 8.30 -4.53 -7.65
N GLU A 123 8.99 -3.76 -8.49
CA GLU A 123 9.39 -2.39 -8.15
C GLU A 123 8.17 -1.49 -7.90
N VAL A 124 7.15 -1.55 -8.76
CA VAL A 124 5.91 -0.79 -8.57
C VAL A 124 5.20 -1.24 -7.29
N CYS A 125 5.16 -2.54 -7.03
CA CYS A 125 4.58 -3.10 -5.81
C CYS A 125 5.31 -2.61 -4.54
N CYS A 126 6.65 -2.61 -4.53
CA CYS A 126 7.45 -2.06 -3.44
C CYS A 126 7.20 -0.57 -3.22
N ARG A 127 7.13 0.23 -4.29
CA ARG A 127 6.81 1.67 -4.20
C ARG A 127 5.43 1.91 -3.59
N PHE A 128 4.41 1.17 -4.02
CA PHE A 128 3.06 1.26 -3.43
C PHE A 128 3.02 0.80 -1.98
N ARG A 129 3.82 -0.19 -1.61
CA ARG A 129 3.98 -0.60 -0.22
C ARG A 129 4.63 0.50 0.62
N HIS A 130 5.69 1.14 0.13
CA HIS A 130 6.36 2.25 0.82
C HIS A 130 5.43 3.46 0.99
N ALA A 131 4.55 3.71 0.02
CA ALA A 131 3.52 4.75 0.09
C ALA A 131 2.31 4.37 0.97
N GLU A 132 2.33 3.21 1.64
CA GLU A 132 1.25 2.68 2.49
C GLU A 132 -0.11 2.53 1.75
N ILE A 133 -0.06 2.42 0.41
CA ILE A 133 -1.24 2.21 -0.43
C ILE A 133 -1.70 0.74 -0.36
N ILE A 134 -0.74 -0.18 -0.22
CA ILE A 134 -1.00 -1.62 -0.15
C ILE A 134 -0.84 -2.12 1.28
N ASP A 135 -1.79 -2.95 1.71
CA ASP A 135 -1.77 -3.58 3.02
C ASP A 135 -0.59 -4.54 3.15
N ARG A 136 -0.03 -4.62 4.35
CA ARG A 136 1.16 -5.43 4.66
C ARG A 136 0.94 -6.92 4.37
N GLU A 137 -0.26 -7.43 4.63
CA GLU A 137 -0.61 -8.83 4.36
C GLU A 137 -0.74 -9.08 2.86
N VAL A 138 -1.41 -8.19 2.13
CA VAL A 138 -1.49 -8.31 0.67
C VAL A 138 -0.10 -8.27 0.06
N PHE A 139 0.75 -7.31 0.45
CA PHE A 139 2.14 -7.26 -0.01
C PHE A 139 2.93 -8.54 0.31
N GLY A 140 2.74 -9.13 1.49
CA GLY A 140 3.37 -10.41 1.85
C GLY A 140 3.05 -11.55 0.87
N SER A 141 1.85 -11.58 0.30
CA SER A 141 1.49 -12.54 -0.76
C SER A 141 2.28 -12.34 -2.06
N TRP A 142 2.66 -11.10 -2.38
CA TRP A 142 3.52 -10.78 -3.54
C TRP A 142 4.97 -11.18 -3.31
N VAL A 143 5.49 -11.05 -2.08
CA VAL A 143 6.86 -11.46 -1.72
C VAL A 143 7.10 -12.95 -2.01
N ALA A 144 6.05 -13.77 -2.00
CA ALA A 144 6.15 -15.17 -2.43
C ALA A 144 6.68 -15.31 -3.87
N TRP A 145 6.29 -14.42 -4.77
CA TRP A 145 6.74 -14.48 -6.17
C TRP A 145 8.17 -13.98 -6.35
N PHE A 146 8.64 -13.11 -5.46
CA PHE A 146 10.03 -12.67 -5.46
C PHE A 146 10.92 -13.88 -5.18
N TYR A 147 10.49 -14.73 -4.23
CA TYR A 147 11.13 -16.01 -3.96
C TYR A 147 11.05 -16.96 -5.16
N GLU A 148 9.86 -17.14 -5.78
CA GLU A 148 9.71 -18.01 -6.96
C GLU A 148 10.66 -17.62 -8.10
N VAL A 149 10.85 -16.31 -8.35
CA VAL A 149 11.81 -15.82 -9.36
C VAL A 149 13.25 -16.16 -8.97
N LEU A 150 13.58 -16.03 -7.69
CA LEU A 150 14.89 -16.37 -7.15
C LEU A 150 15.20 -17.86 -7.25
N GLU A 151 14.21 -18.76 -7.34
CA GLU A 151 14.44 -20.21 -7.52
C GLU A 151 15.14 -20.54 -8.84
N SER A 152 14.99 -19.69 -9.86
CA SER A 152 15.62 -19.85 -11.17
C SER A 152 17.14 -19.58 -11.11
N PRO A 153 17.99 -20.58 -11.45
CA PRO A 153 19.43 -20.38 -11.54
C PRO A 153 19.81 -19.33 -12.59
N TYR A 154 19.12 -19.35 -13.74
CA TYR A 154 19.32 -18.37 -14.81
C TYR A 154 19.06 -16.95 -14.34
N PHE A 155 17.96 -16.74 -13.60
CA PHE A 155 17.67 -15.43 -13.02
C PHE A 155 18.79 -14.95 -12.09
N ARG A 156 19.28 -15.81 -11.19
CA ARG A 156 20.33 -15.43 -10.23
C ARG A 156 21.63 -15.06 -10.94
N GLU A 157 22.00 -15.77 -12.00
CA GLU A 157 23.16 -15.42 -12.83
C GLU A 157 22.97 -14.06 -13.51
N LYS A 158 21.85 -13.86 -14.20
CA LYS A 158 21.55 -12.59 -14.89
C LYS A 158 21.36 -11.42 -13.94
N TRP A 159 20.87 -11.67 -12.72
CA TRP A 159 20.72 -10.64 -11.70
C TRP A 159 22.05 -9.96 -11.39
N GLY A 160 23.08 -10.73 -11.06
CA GLY A 160 24.41 -10.20 -10.75
C GLY A 160 25.18 -9.67 -11.95
N ALA A 161 24.86 -10.14 -13.16
CA ALA A 161 25.55 -9.74 -14.38
C ALA A 161 24.96 -8.50 -15.07
N GLU A 162 23.62 -8.38 -15.10
CA GLU A 162 22.93 -7.47 -16.02
C GLU A 162 21.70 -6.77 -15.40
N TYR A 163 20.88 -7.48 -14.61
CA TYR A 163 19.59 -6.91 -14.20
C TYR A 163 19.71 -5.87 -13.11
N CYS A 164 20.56 -6.11 -12.10
CA CYS A 164 20.61 -5.36 -10.84
C CYS A 164 20.68 -3.84 -11.05
N ASP A 165 21.49 -3.37 -12.01
CA ASP A 165 21.76 -1.94 -12.23
C ASP A 165 20.54 -1.09 -12.62
N ASN A 166 19.45 -1.72 -13.08
CA ASN A 166 18.25 -1.01 -13.54
C ASN A 166 17.22 -0.75 -12.45
N TYR A 167 17.42 -1.28 -11.23
CA TYR A 167 16.40 -1.31 -10.19
C TYR A 167 16.73 -0.47 -8.96
N THR A 168 15.69 -0.11 -8.20
CA THR A 168 15.82 0.67 -6.95
C THR A 168 16.70 -0.04 -5.92
N ALA A 169 17.29 0.73 -5.00
CA ALA A 169 18.14 0.17 -3.94
C ALA A 169 17.43 -0.91 -3.11
N GLU A 170 16.14 -0.74 -2.83
CA GLU A 170 15.33 -1.71 -2.07
C GLU A 170 15.14 -3.03 -2.82
N ILE A 171 14.77 -2.98 -4.10
CA ILE A 171 14.68 -4.19 -4.96
C ILE A 171 16.04 -4.87 -5.03
N ARG A 172 17.11 -4.07 -5.18
CA ARG A 172 18.47 -4.61 -5.22
C ARG A 172 18.84 -5.33 -3.94
N GLU A 173 18.60 -4.72 -2.78
CA GLU A 173 18.91 -5.31 -1.49
C GLU A 173 18.14 -6.63 -1.27
N ILE A 174 16.88 -6.70 -1.69
CA ILE A 174 16.07 -7.93 -1.60
C ILE A 174 16.67 -9.06 -2.45
N PHE A 175 16.97 -8.80 -3.72
CA PHE A 175 17.49 -9.83 -4.62
C PHE A 175 18.96 -10.15 -4.39
N ASP A 176 19.79 -9.19 -3.99
CA ASP A 176 21.17 -9.42 -3.57
C ASP A 176 21.22 -10.32 -2.33
N MET A 177 20.35 -10.04 -1.34
CA MET A 177 20.17 -10.90 -0.18
C MET A 177 19.73 -12.30 -0.59
N GLY A 178 18.71 -12.41 -1.45
CA GLY A 178 18.22 -13.70 -1.94
C GLY A 178 19.25 -14.51 -2.72
N CYS A 179 20.05 -13.85 -3.57
CA CYS A 179 21.09 -14.50 -4.37
C CYS A 179 22.29 -14.92 -3.52
N ALA A 180 22.70 -14.11 -2.54
CA ALA A 180 23.91 -14.34 -1.75
C ALA A 180 23.69 -15.21 -0.50
N GLN A 181 22.54 -15.09 0.16
CA GLN A 181 22.30 -15.69 1.48
C GLN A 181 21.52 -16.99 1.45
N LEU A 182 20.77 -17.26 0.37
CA LEU A 182 20.04 -18.51 0.24
C LEU A 182 20.94 -19.61 -0.31
N ARG A 183 20.97 -20.73 0.41
CA ARG A 183 21.73 -21.92 0.06
C ARG A 183 20.90 -22.83 -0.82
N TRP A 184 20.91 -22.52 -2.11
CA TRP A 184 20.11 -23.22 -3.13
C TRP A 184 20.50 -24.69 -3.35
N ASP A 185 21.54 -25.17 -2.66
CA ASP A 185 22.00 -26.55 -2.56
C ASP A 185 21.41 -27.31 -1.36
N GLU A 186 20.71 -26.64 -0.43
CA GLU A 186 20.01 -27.27 0.68
C GLU A 186 18.60 -27.75 0.27
N ASP A 187 18.24 -28.99 0.63
CA ASP A 187 16.95 -29.62 0.26
C ASP A 187 15.73 -29.12 1.07
N ASP A 188 15.92 -28.22 2.04
CA ASP A 188 14.82 -27.71 2.88
C ASP A 188 14.29 -26.35 2.40
N ASP A 189 13.43 -26.39 1.39
CA ASP A 189 12.73 -25.21 0.84
C ASP A 189 11.99 -24.41 1.92
N LYS A 190 11.45 -25.06 2.96
CA LYS A 190 10.73 -24.34 4.01
C LYS A 190 11.67 -23.48 4.84
N VAL A 191 12.87 -23.98 5.13
CA VAL A 191 13.92 -23.22 5.84
C VAL A 191 14.38 -22.05 4.99
N MET A 192 14.63 -22.26 3.69
CA MET A 192 15.04 -21.20 2.76
C MET A 192 13.98 -20.11 2.62
N ARG A 193 12.71 -20.48 2.38
CA ARG A 193 11.61 -19.51 2.29
C ARG A 193 11.47 -18.71 3.58
N LYS A 194 11.53 -19.36 4.74
CA LYS A 194 11.46 -18.67 6.03
C LYS A 194 12.62 -17.68 6.21
N ALA A 195 13.84 -18.06 5.81
CA ALA A 195 15.00 -17.17 5.85
C ALA A 195 14.81 -15.98 4.90
N PHE A 196 14.30 -16.21 3.69
CA PHE A 196 13.99 -15.16 2.72
C PHE A 196 12.96 -14.17 3.25
N TYR A 197 11.80 -14.63 3.72
CA TYR A 197 10.75 -13.77 4.29
C TYR A 197 11.25 -12.98 5.50
N LYS A 198 12.06 -13.61 6.36
CA LYS A 198 12.70 -12.91 7.47
C LYS A 198 13.61 -11.78 6.95
N GLY A 199 14.47 -12.06 5.97
CA GLY A 199 15.37 -11.07 5.37
C GLY A 199 14.62 -9.90 4.73
N VAL A 200 13.60 -10.19 3.91
CA VAL A 200 12.76 -9.15 3.31
C VAL A 200 12.01 -8.34 4.38
N GLY A 201 11.49 -9.00 5.41
CA GLY A 201 10.85 -8.32 6.54
C GLY A 201 11.82 -7.47 7.38
N ASP A 202 13.11 -7.80 7.41
CA ASP A 202 14.16 -7.00 8.03
C ASP A 202 14.48 -5.76 7.17
N ILE A 203 14.61 -5.91 5.85
CA ILE A 203 14.84 -4.81 4.89
C ILE A 203 13.67 -3.81 4.92
N LEU A 204 12.43 -4.30 4.93
CA LEU A 204 11.21 -3.48 4.84
C LEU A 204 10.65 -3.03 6.19
N ASP A 205 11.35 -3.32 7.30
CA ASP A 205 10.87 -3.14 8.68
C ASP A 205 9.40 -3.60 8.89
N CYS A 206 9.11 -4.84 8.49
CA CYS A 206 7.76 -5.37 8.46
C CYS A 206 7.62 -6.70 9.20
N ASN A 207 7.06 -6.64 10.42
CA ASN A 207 6.81 -7.81 11.27
C ASN A 207 5.91 -8.87 10.62
N ILE A 208 4.96 -8.47 9.77
CA ILE A 208 4.03 -9.40 9.10
C ILE A 208 4.80 -10.26 8.10
N ILE A 209 5.63 -9.63 7.27
CA ILE A 209 6.47 -10.34 6.28
C ILE A 209 7.54 -11.17 6.99
N ARG A 210 8.16 -10.62 8.04
CA ARG A 210 9.19 -11.33 8.83
C ARG A 210 8.68 -12.67 9.39
N ASN A 211 7.40 -12.72 9.76
CA ASN A 211 6.75 -13.89 10.34
C ASN A 211 5.78 -14.56 9.37
N TRP A 212 5.98 -14.38 8.06
CA TRP A 212 5.07 -14.93 7.06
C TRP A 212 4.96 -16.45 7.18
N ASN A 213 3.73 -16.98 7.25
CA ASN A 213 3.52 -18.40 7.47
C ASN A 213 3.79 -19.19 6.18
N VAL A 214 4.88 -19.96 6.18
CA VAL A 214 5.36 -20.76 5.04
C VAL A 214 4.54 -22.05 4.86
N GLU A 215 3.67 -22.42 5.81
CA GLU A 215 2.90 -23.67 5.75
C GLU A 215 1.84 -23.70 4.64
N ALA A 216 1.41 -22.55 4.12
CA ALA A 216 0.28 -22.44 3.18
C ALA A 216 0.63 -22.51 1.68
N GLY A 217 1.91 -22.61 1.31
CA GLY A 217 2.30 -22.73 -0.11
C GLY A 217 3.52 -23.62 -0.27
N GLY A 218 3.43 -24.68 -1.09
CA GLY A 218 4.60 -25.48 -1.48
C GLY A 218 5.35 -24.82 -2.64
N SER A 219 6.68 -25.00 -2.71
CA SER A 219 7.45 -24.65 -3.91
C SER A 219 6.96 -25.50 -5.10
N ARG A 220 6.57 -24.82 -6.18
CA ARG A 220 6.14 -25.49 -7.42
C ARG A 220 7.32 -26.19 -8.10
N LEU A 221 8.52 -25.63 -7.98
CA LEU A 221 9.76 -26.22 -8.50
C LEU A 221 10.21 -27.42 -7.67
N ALA A 222 10.07 -27.38 -6.34
CA ALA A 222 10.32 -28.56 -5.50
C ALA A 222 9.34 -29.70 -5.82
N THR A 223 8.06 -29.36 -6.08
CA THR A 223 7.04 -30.33 -6.49
C THR A 223 7.37 -30.94 -7.86
N ALA A 224 7.71 -30.10 -8.85
CA ALA A 224 8.08 -30.56 -10.20
C ALA A 224 9.38 -31.40 -10.21
N ARG A 225 10.39 -31.04 -9.40
CA ARG A 225 11.62 -31.84 -9.24
C ARG A 225 11.34 -33.20 -8.61
N ALA A 226 10.50 -33.26 -7.59
CA ALA A 226 10.11 -34.51 -6.95
C ALA A 226 9.34 -35.43 -7.92
N GLU A 227 8.44 -34.86 -8.74
CA GLU A 227 7.71 -35.60 -9.77
C GLU A 227 8.63 -36.11 -10.89
N ALA A 228 9.58 -35.30 -11.35
CA ALA A 228 10.56 -35.70 -12.36
C ALA A 228 11.50 -36.81 -11.87
N GLN A 229 11.92 -36.77 -10.60
CA GLN A 229 12.73 -37.83 -9.98
C GLN A 229 11.94 -39.13 -9.74
N ALA A 230 10.64 -39.04 -9.45
CA ALA A 230 9.78 -40.20 -9.32
C ALA A 230 9.49 -40.89 -10.67
N GLY A 231 9.37 -40.12 -11.76
CA GLY A 231 9.13 -40.64 -13.11
C GLY A 231 10.32 -41.36 -13.76
N ASN A 232 11.56 -41.12 -13.28
CA ASN A 232 12.78 -41.73 -13.81
C ASN A 232 13.16 -43.08 -13.14
N ASN A 233 12.40 -43.49 -12.12
CA ASN A 233 12.62 -44.74 -11.35
C ASN A 233 11.59 -45.85 -11.65
N GLY A 234 10.77 -45.69 -12.70
CA GLY A 234 9.79 -46.68 -13.17
C GLY A 234 10.03 -47.09 -14.62
#